data_AF-R1EJR7-F1
#
_entry.id   AF-R1EJR7-F1
#
_cell.length_a   1.000
_cell.length_b   1.000
_cell.length_c   1.000
_cell.angle_alpha   90.00
_cell.angle_beta   90.00
_cell.angle_gamma   90.00
#
_symmetry.space_group_name_H-M   'P 1'
#
loop_
_entity.id
_entity.type
_entity.pdbx_description
1 polymer ?
#
loop_
_entity_poly.entity_id
_entity_poly.type
_entity_poly.pdbx_seq_one_letter_code
_entity_poly.pdbx_strand_id
1 'polypeptide(L)'
;MSSARPFPTRQNLQIMKLKLVGAKKGHSLLKKKADALTMRLRALLTTILKAKEAMGKAFKDGNFAMAEVKYAAGDIKSAIIESVGTAQKRVETRVDNIAGVKVPVFKAVDMADAPVDYTGLARGGQQVTKARQTFSACVDTLIQLATLQTSFLILDEAIKVTSRRVNALDTVVIPRIAGFVDYIVSELDELEREEFFRLKRSQDKKKKDLQLAEAERLKEIAADDAGSLIGGGDDPDVIY
;
A
#
# COMPACT_ATOMS: atom_id res chain seq x y z
N MET A 1 -8.81 4.58 -17.56
CA MET A 1 -9.87 5.04 -16.65
C MET A 1 -10.03 6.52 -16.86
N SER A 2 -11.21 6.95 -17.30
CA SER A 2 -11.46 8.31 -17.78
C SER A 2 -11.13 9.35 -16.70
N SER A 3 -10.44 10.41 -17.11
CA SER A 3 -10.18 11.61 -16.30
C SER A 3 -11.46 12.45 -16.20
N ALA A 4 -12.55 11.85 -15.73
CA ALA A 4 -13.78 12.59 -15.49
C ALA A 4 -13.54 13.50 -14.28
N ARG A 5 -13.53 14.81 -14.52
CA ARG A 5 -13.46 15.81 -13.46
C ARG A 5 -14.70 15.64 -12.57
N PRO A 6 -14.54 15.58 -11.23
CA PRO A 6 -15.68 15.50 -10.32
C PRO A 6 -16.53 16.77 -10.45
N PHE A 7 -17.85 16.62 -10.38
CA PHE A 7 -18.74 17.79 -10.39
C PHE A 7 -18.49 18.66 -9.14
N PRO A 8 -18.38 19.99 -9.25
CA PRO A 8 -18.08 20.86 -8.11
C PRO A 8 -19.27 20.97 -7.16
N THR A 9 -19.29 20.15 -6.11
CA THR A 9 -20.26 20.25 -5.01
C THR A 9 -19.56 20.19 -3.67
N ARG A 10 -20.16 20.78 -2.63
CA ARG A 10 -19.65 20.69 -1.25
C ARG A 10 -19.49 19.23 -0.78
N GLN A 11 -20.39 18.34 -1.20
CA GLN A 11 -20.29 16.91 -0.90
C GLN A 11 -19.07 16.27 -1.57
N ASN A 12 -18.82 16.55 -2.84
CA ASN A 12 -17.65 16.02 -3.56
C ASN A 12 -16.33 16.59 -3.01
N LEU A 13 -16.32 17.86 -2.58
CA LEU A 13 -15.17 18.45 -1.89
C LEU A 13 -14.82 17.69 -0.61
N GLN A 14 -15.81 17.33 0.22
CA GLN A 14 -15.59 16.54 1.42
C GLN A 14 -15.04 15.15 1.11
N ILE A 15 -15.58 14.48 0.09
CA ILE A 15 -15.10 13.17 -0.38
C ILE A 15 -13.64 13.26 -0.85
N MET A 16 -13.29 14.27 -1.64
CA MET A 16 -11.92 14.44 -2.15
C MET A 16 -10.92 14.81 -1.06
N LYS A 17 -11.30 15.68 -0.10
CA LYS A 17 -10.47 15.97 1.07
C LYS A 17 -10.21 14.71 1.91
N LEU A 18 -11.24 13.89 2.15
CA LEU A 18 -11.07 12.62 2.85
C LEU A 18 -10.14 11.67 2.11
N LYS A 19 -10.29 11.55 0.78
CA LYS A 19 -9.39 10.75 -0.07
C LYS A 19 -7.95 11.25 -0.03
N LEU A 20 -7.73 12.57 -0.02
CA LEU A 20 -6.39 13.17 0.06
C LEU A 20 -5.72 12.83 1.39
N VAL A 21 -6.43 12.96 2.52
CA VAL A 21 -5.91 12.58 3.84
C VAL A 21 -5.64 11.07 3.90
N GLY A 22 -6.54 10.26 3.35
CA GLY A 22 -6.36 8.81 3.24
C GLY A 22 -5.12 8.43 2.42
N ALA A 23 -4.90 9.08 1.27
CA ALA A 23 -3.74 8.87 0.42
C ALA A 23 -2.43 9.27 1.11
N LYS A 24 -2.39 10.40 1.81
CA LYS A 24 -1.22 10.84 2.60
C LYS A 24 -0.90 9.87 3.74
N LYS A 25 -1.91 9.41 4.49
CA LYS A 25 -1.73 8.39 5.54
C LYS A 25 -1.26 7.05 4.95
N GLY A 26 -1.88 6.62 3.85
CA GLY A 26 -1.51 5.40 3.13
C GLY A 26 -0.07 5.42 2.63
N HIS A 27 0.39 6.56 2.10
CA HIS A 27 1.79 6.75 1.71
C HIS A 27 2.76 6.55 2.88
N SER A 28 2.53 7.22 4.00
CA SER A 28 3.38 7.10 5.19
C SER A 28 3.46 5.66 5.71
N LEU A 29 2.33 4.96 5.74
CA LEU A 29 2.26 3.55 6.18
C LEU A 29 2.99 2.61 5.22
N LEU A 30 2.80 2.77 3.91
CA LEU A 30 3.47 1.94 2.91
C LEU A 30 4.98 2.20 2.88
N LYS A 31 5.41 3.45 3.10
CA LYS A 31 6.83 3.79 3.22
C LYS A 31 7.47 3.11 4.43
N LYS A 32 6.84 3.18 5.62
CA LYS A 32 7.30 2.47 6.82
C LYS A 32 7.37 0.95 6.62
N LYS A 33 6.38 0.36 5.93
CA LYS A 33 6.38 -1.06 5.57
C LYS A 33 7.55 -1.41 4.65
N ALA A 34 7.81 -0.59 3.62
CA ALA A 34 8.93 -0.79 2.70
C ALA A 34 10.27 -0.71 3.44
N ASP A 35 10.45 0.28 4.32
CA ASP A 35 11.67 0.45 5.11
C ASP A 35 11.92 -0.77 6.02
N ALA A 36 10.90 -1.26 6.71
CA ALA A 36 10.99 -2.47 7.54
C ALA A 36 11.33 -3.72 6.72
N LEU A 37 10.73 -3.88 5.53
CA LEU A 37 11.02 -4.99 4.63
C LEU A 37 12.46 -4.91 4.09
N THR A 38 12.94 -3.74 3.70
CA THR A 38 14.33 -3.58 3.21
C THR A 38 15.36 -3.85 4.29
N MET A 39 15.09 -3.47 5.54
CA MET A 39 15.95 -3.82 6.68
C MET A 39 16.05 -5.33 6.86
N ARG A 40 14.91 -6.06 6.83
CA ARG A 40 14.92 -7.53 6.91
C ARG A 40 15.58 -8.17 5.70
N LEU A 41 15.37 -7.65 4.49
CA LEU A 41 16.01 -8.17 3.27
C LEU A 41 17.54 -8.11 3.37
N ARG A 42 18.09 -6.99 3.89
CA ARG A 42 19.54 -6.85 4.14
C ARG A 42 20.06 -7.88 5.15
N ALA A 43 19.33 -8.08 6.25
CA ALA A 43 19.69 -9.10 7.24
C ALA A 43 19.68 -10.52 6.64
N LEU A 44 18.67 -10.84 5.83
CA LEU A 44 18.59 -12.11 5.11
C LEU A 44 19.75 -12.28 4.12
N LEU A 45 20.14 -11.24 3.39
CA LEU A 45 21.27 -11.29 2.45
C LEU A 45 22.56 -11.69 3.17
N THR A 46 22.86 -11.08 4.32
CA THR A 46 24.05 -11.46 5.11
C THR A 46 23.99 -12.91 5.59
N THR A 47 22.80 -13.40 5.92
CA THR A 47 22.58 -14.79 6.36
C THR A 47 22.73 -15.77 5.20
N ILE A 48 22.22 -15.42 4.01
CA ILE A 48 22.35 -16.21 2.79
C ILE A 48 23.82 -16.36 2.39
N LEU A 49 24.62 -15.29 2.48
CA LEU A 49 26.06 -15.38 2.18
C LEU A 49 26.76 -16.37 3.12
N LYS A 50 26.53 -16.25 4.43
CA LYS A 50 27.08 -17.19 5.43
C LYS A 50 26.62 -18.62 5.19
N ALA A 51 25.33 -18.83 4.90
CA ALA A 51 24.78 -20.14 4.61
C ALA A 51 25.34 -20.74 3.31
N LYS A 52 25.59 -19.91 2.28
CA LYS A 52 26.20 -20.34 1.02
C LYS A 52 27.66 -20.75 1.19
N GLU A 53 28.42 -20.03 2.01
CA GLU A 53 29.78 -20.42 2.37
C GLU A 53 29.80 -21.73 3.17
N ALA A 54 28.89 -21.88 4.15
CA ALA A 54 28.74 -23.11 4.93
C ALA A 54 28.37 -24.30 4.04
N MET A 55 27.43 -24.11 3.10
CA MET A 55 27.08 -25.12 2.09
C MET A 55 28.29 -25.51 1.24
N GLY A 56 29.09 -24.54 0.78
CA GLY A 56 30.29 -24.81 0.00
C GLY A 56 31.30 -25.67 0.75
N LYS A 57 31.49 -25.43 2.05
CA LYS A 57 32.34 -26.27 2.92
C LYS A 57 31.75 -27.68 3.08
N ALA A 58 30.46 -27.79 3.41
CA ALA A 58 29.78 -29.08 3.57
C ALA A 58 29.87 -29.94 2.31
N PHE A 59 29.64 -29.36 1.12
CA PHE A 59 29.76 -30.08 -0.15
C PHE A 59 31.21 -30.47 -0.49
N LYS A 60 32.20 -29.66 -0.09
CA LYS A 60 33.60 -30.02 -0.24
C LYS A 60 33.93 -31.28 0.58
N ASP A 61 33.47 -31.31 1.83
CA ASP A 61 33.68 -32.44 2.74
C ASP A 61 32.91 -33.69 2.26
N GLY A 62 31.67 -33.52 1.79
CA GLY A 62 30.87 -34.60 1.20
C GLY A 62 31.50 -35.18 -0.08
N ASN A 63 32.03 -34.33 -0.97
CA ASN A 63 32.75 -34.79 -2.16
C ASN A 63 34.04 -35.55 -1.81
N PHE A 64 34.73 -35.13 -0.75
CA PHE A 64 35.90 -35.85 -0.25
C PHE A 64 35.51 -37.22 0.31
N ALA A 65 34.44 -37.30 1.11
CA ALA A 65 33.91 -38.57 1.61
C ALA A 65 33.48 -39.51 0.46
N MET A 66 32.88 -38.98 -0.61
CA MET A 66 32.57 -39.76 -1.81
C MET A 66 33.83 -40.30 -2.51
N ALA A 67 34.92 -39.52 -2.54
CA ALA A 67 36.18 -39.98 -3.09
C ALA A 67 36.81 -41.10 -2.25
N GLU A 68 36.72 -41.03 -0.91
CA GLU A 68 37.13 -42.11 0.01
C GLU A 68 36.35 -43.40 -0.29
N VAL A 69 35.02 -43.29 -0.49
CA VAL A 69 34.16 -44.42 -0.86
C VAL A 69 34.57 -45.04 -2.19
N LYS A 70 34.81 -44.22 -3.22
CA LYS A 70 35.23 -44.69 -4.54
C LYS A 70 36.57 -45.42 -4.49
N TYR A 71 37.49 -44.95 -3.65
CA TYR A 71 38.79 -45.61 -3.44
C TYR A 71 38.65 -46.95 -2.71
N ALA A 72 37.82 -47.00 -1.67
CA ALA A 72 37.68 -48.18 -0.81
C ALA A 72 36.83 -49.30 -1.41
N ALA A 73 35.78 -48.97 -2.17
CA ALA A 73 34.79 -49.93 -2.67
C ALA A 73 34.58 -49.91 -4.19
N GLY A 74 35.35 -49.11 -4.94
CA GLY A 74 35.24 -49.04 -6.39
C GLY A 74 34.00 -48.27 -6.88
N ASP A 75 33.44 -48.66 -8.03
CA ASP A 75 32.28 -47.98 -8.59
C ASP A 75 30.96 -48.53 -8.04
N ILE A 76 30.38 -47.84 -7.07
CA ILE A 76 29.12 -48.22 -6.40
C ILE A 76 27.90 -47.51 -7.03
N LYS A 77 28.10 -46.72 -8.09
CA LYS A 77 27.04 -45.86 -8.65
C LYS A 77 25.82 -46.66 -9.12
N SER A 78 26.03 -47.72 -9.89
CA SER A 78 24.93 -48.53 -10.44
C SER A 78 24.12 -49.19 -9.33
N ALA A 79 24.80 -49.75 -8.32
CA ALA A 79 24.15 -50.37 -7.17
C ALA A 79 23.31 -49.37 -6.36
N ILE A 80 23.80 -48.12 -6.20
CA ILE A 80 23.03 -47.07 -5.51
C ILE A 80 21.78 -46.71 -6.33
N ILE A 81 21.93 -46.50 -7.64
CA ILE A 81 20.81 -46.12 -8.53
C ILE A 81 19.72 -47.20 -8.54
N GLU A 82 20.11 -48.48 -8.60
CA GLU A 82 19.17 -49.61 -8.56
C GLU A 82 18.48 -49.76 -7.18
N SER A 83 19.16 -49.36 -6.10
CA SER A 83 18.60 -49.40 -4.74
C SER A 83 17.61 -48.27 -4.41
N VAL A 84 17.40 -47.31 -5.33
CA VAL A 84 16.51 -46.17 -5.08
C VAL A 84 15.05 -46.62 -5.12
N GLY A 85 14.42 -46.69 -3.94
CA GLY A 85 12.97 -46.87 -3.78
C GLY A 85 12.29 -45.57 -3.33
N THR A 86 11.81 -45.56 -2.08
CA THR A 86 11.16 -44.39 -1.47
C THR A 86 12.19 -43.41 -0.91
N ALA A 87 11.86 -42.11 -0.94
CA ALA A 87 12.73 -41.07 -0.41
C ALA A 87 12.81 -41.11 1.12
N GLN A 88 14.03 -41.23 1.66
CA GLN A 88 14.31 -41.22 3.09
C GLN A 88 14.09 -39.83 3.72
N LYS A 89 14.51 -38.76 3.02
CA LYS A 89 14.28 -37.37 3.45
C LYS A 89 13.18 -36.75 2.61
N ARG A 90 12.16 -36.21 3.28
CA ARG A 90 11.09 -35.44 2.64
C ARG A 90 11.13 -33.99 3.11
N VAL A 91 10.59 -33.10 2.28
CA VAL A 91 10.51 -31.67 2.59
C VAL A 91 9.06 -31.30 2.82
N GLU A 92 8.77 -30.81 4.02
CA GLU A 92 7.48 -30.23 4.35
C GLU A 92 7.53 -28.71 4.22
N THR A 93 6.42 -28.13 3.74
CA THR A 93 6.30 -26.68 3.58
C THR A 93 5.40 -26.10 4.66
N ARG A 94 5.91 -25.09 5.37
CA ARG A 94 5.13 -24.27 6.32
C ARG A 94 5.07 -22.84 5.82
N VAL A 95 3.98 -22.14 6.07
CA VAL A 95 3.89 -20.70 5.76
C VAL A 95 4.26 -19.89 7.01
N ASP A 96 5.18 -18.93 6.84
CA ASP A 96 5.55 -17.94 7.83
C ASP A 96 5.14 -16.53 7.36
N ASN A 97 4.97 -15.59 8.28
CA ASN A 97 4.53 -14.22 7.98
C ASN A 97 5.58 -13.19 8.40
N ILE A 98 6.21 -12.56 7.42
CA ILE A 98 7.26 -11.57 7.60
C ILE A 98 6.69 -10.21 7.21
N ALA A 99 6.38 -9.38 8.20
CA ALA A 99 5.87 -8.01 8.01
C ALA A 99 4.66 -7.91 7.04
N GLY A 100 3.77 -8.91 7.08
CA GLY A 100 2.58 -8.97 6.25
C GLY A 100 2.81 -9.55 4.85
N VAL A 101 3.94 -10.23 4.63
CA VAL A 101 4.23 -11.03 3.42
C VAL A 101 4.28 -12.49 3.85
N LYS A 102 3.48 -13.35 3.20
CA LYS A 102 3.47 -14.79 3.44
C LYS A 102 4.63 -15.42 2.69
N VAL A 103 5.48 -16.13 3.41
CA VAL A 103 6.71 -16.74 2.90
C VAL A 103 6.73 -18.22 3.24
N PRO A 104 6.98 -19.13 2.28
CA PRO A 104 7.14 -20.55 2.57
C PRO A 104 8.48 -20.82 3.24
N VAL A 105 8.45 -21.67 4.25
CA VAL A 105 9.57 -22.18 5.03
C VAL A 105 9.61 -23.69 4.85
N PHE A 106 10.75 -24.21 4.41
CA PHE A 106 10.92 -25.64 4.21
C PHE A 106 11.52 -26.29 5.46
N LYS A 107 10.99 -27.45 5.84
CA LYS A 107 11.52 -28.29 6.91
C LYS A 107 11.84 -29.67 6.37
N ALA A 108 13.02 -30.17 6.70
CA ALA A 108 13.38 -31.56 6.45
C ALA A 108 12.64 -32.46 7.46
N VAL A 109 11.98 -33.50 6.97
CA VAL A 109 11.39 -34.56 7.77
C VAL A 109 12.03 -35.86 7.34
N ASP A 110 12.70 -36.50 8.29
CA ASP A 110 13.30 -37.81 8.11
C ASP A 110 12.19 -38.86 8.28
N MET A 111 11.92 -39.60 7.21
CA MET A 111 11.06 -40.77 7.30
C MET A 111 11.87 -41.90 7.93
N ALA A 112 11.33 -42.49 8.99
CA ALA A 112 11.92 -43.68 9.59
C ALA A 112 11.67 -44.86 8.66
N ASP A 113 12.71 -45.28 7.93
CA ASP A 113 12.71 -46.59 7.27
C ASP A 113 14.13 -47.17 7.09
N ALA A 114 14.17 -48.49 6.88
CA ALA A 114 15.24 -49.43 7.18
C ALA A 114 16.65 -49.04 6.69
N PRO A 115 17.71 -49.41 7.45
CA PRO A 115 19.07 -49.29 6.97
C PRO A 115 19.24 -50.15 5.72
N VAL A 116 19.50 -49.51 4.56
CA VAL A 116 20.04 -50.20 3.39
C VAL A 116 21.36 -50.82 3.83
N ASP A 117 21.35 -52.14 3.99
CA ASP A 117 22.46 -52.86 4.61
C ASP A 117 23.54 -53.10 3.55
N TYR A 118 24.58 -52.26 3.58
CA TYR A 118 25.73 -52.36 2.68
C TYR A 118 26.76 -53.40 3.18
N THR A 119 26.32 -54.38 3.97
CA THR A 119 27.16 -55.42 4.61
C THR A 119 27.88 -56.34 3.62
N GLY A 120 27.46 -56.36 2.34
CA GLY A 120 28.17 -57.05 1.25
C GLY A 120 29.39 -56.30 0.67
N LEU A 121 29.58 -55.02 1.00
CA LEU A 121 30.71 -54.20 0.55
C LEU A 121 31.90 -54.30 1.52
N ALA A 122 32.47 -55.51 1.65
CA ALA A 122 33.70 -55.84 2.38
C ALA A 122 34.23 -54.74 3.34
N ARG A 123 35.26 -53.97 2.92
CA ARG A 123 35.87 -52.87 3.69
C ARG A 123 35.26 -51.48 3.40
N GLY A 124 34.31 -51.39 2.48
CA GLY A 124 33.72 -50.12 2.02
C GLY A 124 32.50 -49.66 2.81
N GLY A 125 31.78 -50.57 3.47
CA GLY A 125 30.51 -50.26 4.16
C GLY A 125 30.60 -49.12 5.18
N GLN A 126 31.69 -49.05 5.96
CA GLN A 126 31.90 -47.96 6.92
C GLN A 126 32.10 -46.60 6.23
N GLN A 127 32.83 -46.56 5.11
CA GLN A 127 33.04 -45.34 4.34
C GLN A 127 31.74 -44.89 3.68
N VAL A 128 30.93 -45.83 3.19
CA VAL A 128 29.60 -45.54 2.61
C VAL A 128 28.67 -44.95 3.65
N THR A 129 28.63 -45.48 4.88
CA THR A 129 27.82 -44.91 5.97
C THR A 129 28.30 -43.52 6.36
N LYS A 130 29.62 -43.30 6.46
CA LYS A 130 30.19 -41.97 6.72
C LYS A 130 29.82 -40.97 5.63
N ALA A 131 29.95 -41.36 4.36
CA ALA A 131 29.55 -40.53 3.22
C ALA A 131 28.04 -40.22 3.24
N ARG A 132 27.19 -41.21 3.56
CA ARG A 132 25.74 -41.03 3.71
C ARG A 132 25.42 -39.99 4.80
N GLN A 133 26.08 -40.06 5.95
CA GLN A 133 25.90 -39.08 7.02
C GLN A 133 26.34 -37.67 6.59
N THR A 134 27.48 -37.54 5.91
CA THR A 134 27.95 -36.24 5.41
C THR A 134 27.00 -35.65 4.37
N PHE A 135 26.52 -36.45 3.41
CA PHE A 135 25.55 -35.97 2.41
C PHE A 135 24.19 -35.68 3.01
N SER A 136 23.77 -36.45 4.03
CA SER A 136 22.54 -36.17 4.79
C SER A 136 22.59 -34.78 5.42
N ALA A 137 23.72 -34.42 6.06
CA ALA A 137 23.93 -33.09 6.61
C ALA A 137 24.01 -32.00 5.51
N CYS A 138 24.64 -32.29 4.36
CA CYS A 138 24.66 -31.38 3.22
C CYS A 138 23.24 -31.04 2.73
N VAL A 139 22.37 -32.05 2.61
CA VAL A 139 20.97 -31.86 2.20
C VAL A 139 20.23 -30.96 3.19
N ASP A 140 20.47 -31.11 4.49
CA ASP A 140 19.85 -30.23 5.50
C ASP A 140 20.28 -28.77 5.35
N THR A 141 21.58 -28.54 5.13
CA THR A 141 22.09 -27.17 4.86
C THR A 141 21.53 -26.60 3.56
N LEU A 142 21.30 -27.44 2.54
CA LEU A 142 20.72 -27.03 1.27
C LEU A 142 19.25 -26.66 1.45
N ILE A 143 18.46 -27.43 2.20
CA ILE A 143 17.05 -27.11 2.49
C ILE A 143 16.93 -25.80 3.27
N GLN A 144 17.84 -25.55 4.22
CA GLN A 144 17.91 -24.27 4.93
C GLN A 144 18.25 -23.11 3.97
N LEU A 145 19.23 -23.29 3.09
CA LEU A 145 19.60 -22.28 2.10
C LEU A 145 18.45 -22.00 1.12
N ALA A 146 17.78 -23.05 0.63
CA ALA A 146 16.62 -22.94 -0.27
C ALA A 146 15.50 -22.14 0.38
N THR A 147 15.22 -22.39 1.68
CA THR A 147 14.26 -21.61 2.45
C THR A 147 14.60 -20.12 2.45
N LEU A 148 15.86 -19.78 2.73
CA LEU A 148 16.32 -18.39 2.75
C LEU A 148 16.25 -17.73 1.36
N GLN A 149 16.61 -18.47 0.30
CA GLN A 149 16.58 -17.98 -1.08
C GLN A 149 15.16 -17.73 -1.59
N THR A 150 14.23 -18.68 -1.36
CA THR A 150 12.82 -18.50 -1.73
C THR A 150 12.21 -17.34 -0.95
N SER A 151 12.54 -17.22 0.34
CA SER A 151 12.14 -16.08 1.17
C SER A 151 12.63 -14.75 0.60
N PHE A 152 13.89 -14.69 0.18
CA PHE A 152 14.49 -13.50 -0.41
C PHE A 152 13.78 -13.07 -1.69
N LEU A 153 13.49 -13.99 -2.61
CA LEU A 153 12.81 -13.68 -3.87
C LEU A 153 11.41 -13.09 -3.64
N ILE A 154 10.62 -13.72 -2.76
CA ILE A 154 9.26 -13.27 -2.45
C ILE A 154 9.28 -11.90 -1.75
N LEU A 155 10.23 -11.69 -0.82
CA LEU A 155 10.38 -10.41 -0.14
C LEU A 155 10.84 -9.29 -1.08
N ASP A 156 11.77 -9.58 -1.99
CA ASP A 156 12.23 -8.62 -3.01
C ASP A 156 11.09 -8.18 -3.93
N GLU A 157 10.28 -9.13 -4.41
CA GLU A 157 9.11 -8.81 -5.21
C GLU A 157 8.10 -7.95 -4.43
N ALA A 158 7.83 -8.29 -3.18
CA ALA A 158 6.94 -7.52 -2.31
C ALA A 158 7.45 -6.09 -2.08
N ILE A 159 8.77 -5.90 -1.92
CA ILE A 159 9.40 -4.58 -1.80
C ILE A 159 9.25 -3.79 -3.10
N LYS A 160 9.48 -4.40 -4.26
CA LYS A 160 9.30 -3.74 -5.57
C LYS A 160 7.86 -3.30 -5.79
N VAL A 161 6.88 -4.14 -5.46
CA VAL A 161 5.45 -3.78 -5.54
C VAL A 161 5.12 -2.64 -4.58
N THR A 162 5.60 -2.70 -3.34
CA THR A 162 5.33 -1.65 -2.34
C THR A 162 5.97 -0.33 -2.74
N SER A 163 7.22 -0.34 -3.19
CA SER A 163 7.95 0.85 -3.65
C SER A 163 7.30 1.50 -4.86
N ARG A 164 6.84 0.69 -5.84
CA ARG A 164 6.06 1.19 -6.98
C ARG A 164 4.76 1.86 -6.53
N ARG A 165 4.05 1.29 -5.55
CA ARG A 165 2.82 1.88 -5.00
C ARG A 165 3.09 3.20 -4.27
N VAL A 166 4.17 3.28 -3.49
CA VAL A 166 4.59 4.52 -2.82
C VAL A 166 4.88 5.60 -3.86
N ASN A 167 5.65 5.28 -4.91
CA ASN A 167 5.96 6.24 -5.98
C ASN A 167 4.72 6.67 -6.78
N ALA A 168 3.81 5.73 -7.06
CA ALA A 168 2.54 6.06 -7.73
C ALA A 168 1.67 7.00 -6.88
N LEU A 169 1.67 6.82 -5.55
CA LEU A 169 0.98 7.74 -4.64
C LEU A 169 1.62 9.13 -4.66
N ASP A 170 2.94 9.22 -4.56
CA ASP A 170 3.67 10.50 -4.54
C ASP A 170 3.56 11.28 -5.85
N THR A 171 3.81 10.61 -6.98
CA THR A 171 3.98 11.30 -8.26
C THR A 171 2.66 11.48 -9.02
N VAL A 172 1.69 10.58 -8.82
CA VAL A 172 0.46 10.57 -9.64
C VAL A 172 -0.79 10.83 -8.83
N VAL A 173 -1.03 10.08 -7.76
CA VAL A 173 -2.34 10.09 -7.07
C VAL A 173 -2.51 11.31 -6.17
N ILE A 174 -1.54 11.60 -5.30
CA ILE A 174 -1.62 12.73 -4.36
C ILE A 174 -1.73 14.06 -5.14
N PRO A 175 -0.87 14.35 -6.15
CA PRO A 175 -0.97 15.59 -6.91
C PRO A 175 -2.28 15.70 -7.69
N ARG A 176 -2.78 14.58 -8.25
CA ARG A 176 -4.06 14.58 -8.98
C ARG A 176 -5.25 14.89 -8.08
N ILE A 177 -5.31 14.29 -6.88
CA ILE A 177 -6.40 14.57 -5.93
C ILE A 177 -6.28 16.01 -5.41
N ALA A 178 -5.08 16.50 -5.14
CA ALA A 178 -4.86 17.89 -4.74
C ALA A 178 -5.38 18.86 -5.81
N GLY A 179 -5.03 18.67 -7.08
CA GLY A 179 -5.55 19.49 -8.17
C GLY A 179 -7.07 19.44 -8.33
N PHE A 180 -7.72 18.31 -8.03
CA PHE A 180 -9.19 18.24 -8.01
C PHE A 180 -9.80 18.97 -6.81
N VAL A 181 -9.16 18.95 -5.64
CA VAL A 181 -9.61 19.73 -4.49
C VAL A 181 -9.52 21.22 -4.81
N ASP A 182 -8.41 21.67 -5.36
CA ASP A 182 -8.19 23.08 -5.72
C ASP A 182 -9.23 23.54 -6.77
N TYR A 183 -9.49 22.71 -7.78
CA TYR A 183 -10.53 22.96 -8.79
C TYR A 183 -11.94 23.10 -8.18
N ILE A 184 -12.35 22.19 -7.30
CA ILE A 184 -13.68 22.25 -6.68
C ILE A 184 -13.80 23.46 -5.76
N VAL A 185 -12.74 23.83 -5.05
CA VAL A 185 -12.71 25.05 -4.22
C VAL A 185 -12.90 26.28 -5.09
N SER A 186 -12.13 26.43 -6.19
CA SER A 186 -12.25 27.61 -7.06
C SER A 186 -13.64 27.75 -7.69
N GLU A 187 -14.27 26.64 -8.08
CA GLU A 187 -15.62 26.65 -8.67
C GLU A 187 -16.70 26.97 -7.62
N LEU A 188 -16.57 26.44 -6.40
CA LEU A 188 -17.49 26.79 -5.30
C LEU A 188 -17.37 28.26 -4.91
N ASP A 189 -16.16 28.80 -4.86
CA ASP A 189 -15.93 30.21 -4.55
C ASP A 189 -16.52 31.13 -5.63
N GLU A 190 -16.46 30.74 -6.91
CA GLU A 190 -17.08 31.48 -8.01
C GLU A 190 -18.62 31.41 -7.97
N LEU A 191 -19.20 30.24 -7.69
CA LEU A 191 -20.64 30.10 -7.47
C LEU A 191 -21.14 30.93 -6.28
N GLU A 192 -20.41 30.93 -5.16
CA GLU A 192 -20.72 31.75 -3.99
C GLU A 192 -20.62 33.25 -4.32
N ARG A 193 -19.63 33.65 -5.14
CA ARG A 193 -19.48 35.02 -5.64
C ARG A 193 -20.66 35.44 -6.51
N GLU A 194 -21.08 34.59 -7.46
CA GLU A 194 -22.26 34.85 -8.31
C GLU A 194 -23.56 34.97 -7.51
N GLU A 195 -23.77 34.10 -6.52
CA GLU A 195 -24.91 34.18 -5.59
C GLU A 195 -24.88 35.47 -4.77
N PHE A 196 -23.71 35.86 -4.27
CA PHE A 196 -23.54 37.11 -3.53
C PHE A 196 -23.89 38.34 -4.38
N PHE A 197 -23.43 38.39 -5.64
CA PHE A 197 -23.79 39.47 -6.58
C PHE A 197 -25.30 39.51 -6.89
N ARG A 198 -25.93 38.35 -7.08
CA ARG A 198 -27.39 38.26 -7.28
C ARG A 198 -28.17 38.79 -6.07
N LEU A 199 -27.78 38.38 -4.86
CA LEU A 199 -28.41 38.84 -3.62
C LEU A 199 -28.23 40.35 -3.45
N LYS A 200 -27.02 40.87 -3.65
CA LYS A 200 -26.71 42.31 -3.57
C LYS A 200 -27.57 43.11 -4.54
N ARG A 201 -27.68 42.68 -5.80
CA ARG A 201 -28.51 43.36 -6.81
C ARG A 201 -30.00 43.34 -6.45
N SER A 202 -30.50 42.26 -5.85
CA SER A 202 -31.88 42.18 -5.37
C SER A 202 -32.13 43.13 -4.19
N GLN A 203 -31.19 43.20 -3.25
CA GLN A 203 -31.26 44.14 -2.12
C GLN A 203 -31.17 45.60 -2.59
N ASP A 204 -30.29 45.90 -3.54
CA ASP A 204 -30.15 47.24 -4.13
C ASP A 204 -31.42 47.67 -4.86
N LYS A 205 -32.10 46.75 -5.57
CA LYS A 205 -33.42 47.00 -6.16
C LYS A 205 -34.46 47.30 -5.08
N LYS A 206 -34.59 46.43 -4.07
CA LYS A 206 -35.54 46.64 -2.96
C LYS A 206 -35.31 47.97 -2.23
N LYS A 207 -34.05 48.38 -2.02
CA LYS A 207 -33.72 49.68 -1.42
C LYS A 207 -34.14 50.84 -2.31
N LYS A 208 -33.92 50.75 -3.63
CA LYS A 208 -34.38 51.78 -4.57
C LYS A 208 -35.90 51.88 -4.60
N ASP A 209 -36.60 50.74 -4.62
CA ASP A 209 -38.06 50.71 -4.62
C ASP A 209 -38.63 51.31 -3.32
N LEU A 210 -38.01 51.03 -2.17
CA LEU A 210 -38.36 51.66 -0.88
C LEU A 210 -38.12 53.17 -0.88
N GLN A 211 -36.97 53.64 -1.39
CA GLN A 211 -36.66 55.06 -1.47
C GLN A 211 -37.61 55.81 -2.41
N LEU A 212 -38.03 55.19 -3.52
CA LEU A 212 -39.03 55.75 -4.43
C LEU A 212 -40.39 55.85 -3.74
N ALA A 213 -40.82 54.80 -3.03
CA ALA A 213 -42.08 54.81 -2.28
C ALA A 213 -42.08 55.84 -1.12
N GLU A 214 -40.96 56.01 -0.41
CA GLU A 214 -40.81 57.06 0.60
C GLU A 214 -40.84 58.47 -0.02
N ALA A 215 -40.21 58.66 -1.17
CA ALA A 215 -40.26 59.93 -1.90
C ALA A 215 -41.66 60.23 -2.44
N GLU A 216 -42.43 59.22 -2.86
CA GLU A 216 -43.84 59.38 -3.24
C GLU A 216 -44.72 59.73 -2.05
N ARG A 217 -44.56 59.06 -0.90
CA ARG A 217 -45.29 59.41 0.34
C ARG A 217 -44.97 60.82 0.84
N LEU A 218 -43.71 61.24 0.77
CA LEU A 218 -43.31 62.62 1.12
C LEU A 218 -43.93 63.65 0.16
N LYS A 219 -44.11 63.31 -1.11
CA LYS A 219 -44.82 64.17 -2.07
C LYS A 219 -46.33 64.23 -1.82
N GLU A 220 -46.96 63.12 -1.45
CA GLU A 220 -48.38 63.10 -1.07
C GLU A 220 -48.63 63.93 0.19
N ILE A 221 -47.79 63.80 1.22
CA ILE A 221 -47.88 64.60 2.45
C ILE A 221 -47.67 66.10 2.16
N ALA A 222 -46.74 66.46 1.27
CA ALA A 222 -46.53 67.85 0.86
C ALA A 222 -47.69 68.42 0.00
N ALA A 223 -48.40 67.56 -0.74
CA ALA A 223 -49.58 67.95 -1.51
C ALA A 223 -50.81 68.18 -0.61
N ASP A 224 -50.98 67.37 0.44
CA ASP A 224 -52.03 67.55 1.45
C ASP A 224 -51.80 68.82 2.29
N ASP A 225 -50.55 69.16 2.62
CA ASP A 225 -50.21 70.37 3.39
C ASP A 225 -50.45 71.65 2.57
N ALA A 226 -50.26 71.61 1.25
CA ALA A 226 -50.60 72.70 0.33
C ALA A 226 -52.12 72.87 0.12
N GLY A 227 -52.92 71.82 0.33
CA GLY A 227 -54.38 71.87 0.28
C GLY A 227 -55.02 72.53 1.50
N SER A 228 -54.34 72.56 2.66
CA SER A 228 -54.88 73.16 3.89
C SER A 228 -54.71 74.69 3.97
N LEU A 229 -53.88 75.29 3.10
CA LEU A 229 -53.60 76.73 3.07
C LEU A 229 -54.51 77.55 2.14
N ILE A 230 -55.40 76.92 1.37
CA ILE A 230 -56.40 77.59 0.51
C ILE A 230 -57.80 77.31 1.05
N GLY A 231 -58.07 77.83 2.24
CA GLY A 231 -59.36 77.64 2.92
C GLY A 231 -59.66 78.75 3.93
N GLY A 232 -59.20 79.97 3.67
CA GLY A 232 -59.54 81.16 4.45
C GLY A 232 -60.20 82.19 3.54
N GLY A 233 -61.51 82.07 3.35
CA GLY A 233 -62.35 83.08 2.73
C GLY A 233 -63.41 83.52 3.74
N ASP A 234 -63.35 84.80 4.10
CA ASP A 234 -64.29 85.57 4.93
C ASP A 234 -65.76 85.32 4.58
N ASP A 235 -66.69 85.45 5.55
CA ASP A 235 -67.65 86.57 5.59
C ASP A 235 -68.67 86.46 6.77
N PRO A 236 -69.45 87.51 7.10
CA PRO A 236 -69.50 88.09 8.45
C PRO A 236 -70.88 88.01 9.16
N ASP A 237 -70.93 88.65 10.34
CA ASP A 237 -72.09 89.34 10.95
C ASP A 237 -73.08 88.65 11.92
N VAL A 238 -72.91 89.00 13.22
CA VAL A 238 -73.86 89.47 14.29
C VAL A 238 -75.09 88.60 14.69
N ILE A 239 -75.75 88.58 15.87
CA ILE A 239 -75.94 89.35 17.14
C ILE A 239 -76.47 88.30 18.17
N TYR A 240 -76.06 88.22 19.45
CA TYR A 240 -76.62 88.89 20.64
C TYR A 240 -75.84 88.44 21.89
#